data_AF-A0A7X0J2S3-F1
#
_entry.id   AF-A0A7X0J2S3-F1
#
_cell.length_a   1.000
_cell.length_b   1.000
_cell.length_c   1.000
_cell.angle_alpha   90.00
_cell.angle_beta   90.00
_cell.angle_gamma   90.00
#
_symmetry.space_group_name_H-M   'P 1'
#
loop_
_entity.id
_entity.type
_entity.pdbx_description
1 polymer ?
#
loop_
_entity_poly.entity_id
_entity_poly.type
_entity_poly.pdbx_seq_one_letter_code
_entity_poly.pdbx_strand_id
1 'polypeptide(L)'
;MQKFPELRKQQVALMRADTLTGHVLDDEFILALNNVQKVYTIFDNVELALEYAKSIILENQNIECIIYGSNEKVLHYLSKQI
;
A
#
# COMPACT_ATOMS: atom_id res chain seq x y z
N MET A 1 1.36 -13.66 6.45
CA MET A 1 0.93 -12.41 5.80
C MET A 1 -0.25 -12.67 4.88
N GLN A 2 -1.12 -11.69 4.72
CA GLN A 2 -2.28 -11.75 3.82
C GLN A 2 -1.84 -12.12 2.39
N LYS A 3 -2.61 -12.96 1.70
CA LYS A 3 -2.40 -13.21 0.26
C LYS A 3 -2.73 -11.96 -0.56
N PHE A 4 -2.07 -11.79 -1.71
CA PHE A 4 -2.42 -10.73 -2.63
C PHE A 4 -3.89 -10.87 -3.09
N PRO A 5 -4.68 -9.78 -3.10
CA PRO A 5 -6.10 -9.83 -3.42
C PRO A 5 -6.35 -10.02 -4.93
N GLU A 6 -7.46 -10.68 -5.26
CA GLU A 6 -7.97 -10.66 -6.63
C GLU A 6 -8.56 -9.28 -6.96
N LEU A 7 -8.05 -8.64 -8.02
CA LEU A 7 -8.46 -7.31 -8.44
C LEU A 7 -9.42 -7.37 -9.62
N ARG A 8 -10.53 -6.62 -9.55
CA ARG A 8 -11.41 -6.41 -10.70
C ARG A 8 -10.78 -5.44 -11.69
N LYS A 9 -11.37 -5.33 -12.88
CA LYS A 9 -10.89 -4.42 -13.94
C LYS A 9 -10.80 -2.98 -13.40
N GLN A 10 -9.62 -2.38 -13.53
CA GLN A 10 -9.23 -1.03 -13.04
C GLN A 10 -8.92 -0.92 -11.54
N GLN A 11 -9.31 -1.90 -10.72
CA GLN A 11 -8.95 -1.87 -9.31
C GLN A 11 -7.44 -2.00 -9.11
N VAL A 12 -6.97 -1.36 -8.05
CA VAL A 12 -5.57 -1.42 -7.61
C VAL A 12 -5.50 -1.76 -6.13
N ALA A 13 -4.40 -2.35 -5.70
CA ALA A 13 -4.09 -2.62 -4.30
C ALA A 13 -2.97 -1.69 -3.82
N LEU A 14 -3.18 -1.01 -2.71
CA LEU A 14 -2.16 -0.22 -2.03
C LEU A 14 -1.64 -1.00 -0.82
N MET A 15 -0.31 -1.17 -0.75
CA MET A 15 0.42 -1.70 0.39
C MET A 15 1.22 -0.57 1.06
N ARG A 16 1.40 -0.65 2.37
CA ARG A 16 2.31 0.22 3.12
C ARG A 16 3.50 -0.56 3.66
N ALA A 17 4.65 0.08 3.73
CA ALA A 17 5.80 -0.44 4.43
C ALA A 17 6.52 0.68 5.21
N ASP A 18 7.22 0.29 6.26
CA ASP A 18 8.14 1.18 6.97
C ASP A 18 9.41 1.39 6.13
N THR A 19 9.77 2.64 5.84
CA THR A 19 10.89 2.98 4.95
C THR A 19 12.26 2.64 5.52
N LEU A 20 12.38 2.51 6.84
CA LEU A 20 13.66 2.25 7.51
C LEU A 20 13.96 0.75 7.55
N THR A 21 12.92 -0.07 7.70
CA THR A 21 13.05 -1.51 7.93
C THR A 21 12.59 -2.36 6.74
N GLY A 22 11.81 -1.80 5.82
CA GLY A 22 11.16 -2.53 4.73
C GLY A 22 10.05 -3.47 5.21
N HIS A 23 9.65 -3.39 6.48
CA HIS A 23 8.59 -4.22 7.01
C HIS A 23 7.23 -3.77 6.49
N VAL A 24 6.42 -4.75 6.08
CA VAL A 24 5.04 -4.53 5.63
C VAL A 24 4.15 -4.17 6.82
N LEU A 25 3.31 -3.16 6.63
CA LEU A 25 2.36 -2.68 7.63
C LEU A 25 0.92 -3.02 7.19
N ASP A 26 0.02 -3.09 8.17
CA ASP A 26 -1.42 -3.16 7.93
C ASP A 26 -2.05 -1.77 7.71
N ASP A 27 -3.37 -1.72 7.58
CA ASP A 27 -4.14 -0.51 7.33
C ASP A 27 -4.22 0.44 8.54
N GLU A 28 -3.75 0.00 9.71
CA GLU A 28 -3.56 0.81 10.92
C GLU A 28 -2.09 1.19 11.15
N PHE A 29 -1.21 0.92 10.18
CA PHE A 29 0.24 1.18 10.23
C PHE A 29 0.99 0.34 11.28
N ILE A 30 0.45 -0.83 11.65
CA ILE A 30 1.08 -1.77 12.56
C ILE A 30 1.80 -2.86 11.75
N LEU A 31 2.93 -3.35 12.27
CA LEU A 31 3.68 -4.46 11.67
C LEU A 31 2.76 -5.65 11.35
N ALA A 32 2.73 -6.06 10.08
CA ALA A 32 1.91 -7.18 9.61
C ALA A 32 2.58 -8.53 9.94
N LEU A 33 2.11 -9.19 10.99
CA LEU A 33 2.70 -10.44 11.52
C LEU A 33 1.93 -11.69 11.10
N ASN A 34 0.65 -11.55 10.74
CA ASN A 34 -0.22 -12.68 10.44
C ASN A 34 -1.05 -12.44 9.16
N ASN A 35 -2.00 -13.33 8.87
CA ASN A 35 -2.84 -13.29 7.67
C ASN A 35 -4.22 -12.66 7.90
N VAL A 36 -4.55 -12.27 9.14
CA VAL A 36 -5.83 -11.60 9.46
C VAL A 36 -5.72 -10.09 9.37
N GLN A 37 -4.50 -9.55 9.51
CA GLN A 37 -4.21 -8.13 9.28
C GLN A 37 -4.38 -7.77 7.79
N LYS A 38 -4.97 -6.61 7.53
CA LYS A 38 -5.22 -6.10 6.18
C LYS A 38 -4.00 -5.33 5.68
N VAL A 39 -3.16 -6.00 4.90
CA VAL A 39 -1.99 -5.41 4.25
C VAL A 39 -2.39 -4.52 3.08
N TYR A 40 -3.41 -4.94 2.33
CA TYR A 40 -3.84 -4.26 1.11
C TYR A 40 -5.13 -3.48 1.32
N THR A 41 -5.14 -2.22 0.89
CA THR A 41 -6.39 -1.46 0.67
C THR A 41 -6.68 -1.40 -0.82
N ILE A 42 -7.90 -1.77 -1.19
CA ILE A 42 -8.34 -1.82 -2.58
C ILE A 42 -9.03 -0.51 -2.95
N PHE A 43 -8.65 0.03 -4.10
CA PHE A 43 -9.28 1.20 -4.70
C PHE A 43 -9.83 0.86 -6.07
N ASP A 44 -10.87 1.60 -6.49
CA ASP A 44 -11.52 1.38 -7.79
C ASP A 44 -10.69 1.82 -8.99
N ASN A 45 -9.71 2.70 -8.76
CA ASN A 45 -8.76 3.17 -9.77
C ASN A 45 -7.45 3.66 -9.13
N VAL A 46 -6.46 3.91 -9.99
CA VAL A 46 -5.12 4.33 -9.59
C VAL A 46 -5.08 5.75 -9.03
N GLU A 47 -5.95 6.64 -9.52
CA GLU A 47 -6.01 8.04 -9.09
C GLU A 47 -6.38 8.14 -7.60
N LEU A 48 -7.42 7.42 -7.16
CA LEU A 48 -7.85 7.39 -5.76
C LEU A 48 -6.76 6.82 -4.84
N ALA A 49 -6.09 5.76 -5.29
CA ALA A 49 -4.98 5.18 -4.53
C ALA A 49 -3.80 6.14 -4.41
N LEU A 50 -3.50 6.93 -5.45
CA LEU A 50 -2.44 7.93 -5.44
C LEU A 50 -2.75 9.11 -4.51
N GLU A 51 -3.99 9.61 -4.51
CA GLU A 51 -4.43 10.67 -3.60
C GLU A 51 -4.29 10.23 -2.14
N TYR A 52 -4.74 9.01 -1.83
CA TYR A 52 -4.65 8.45 -0.49
C TYR A 52 -3.21 8.11 -0.07
N ALA A 53 -2.38 7.58 -0.99
CA ALA A 53 -0.95 7.37 -0.72
C ALA A 53 -0.23 8.69 -0.38
N LYS A 54 -0.54 9.77 -1.10
CA LYS A 54 0.02 11.10 -0.84
C LYS A 54 -0.34 11.61 0.55
N SER A 55 -1.59 11.44 1.01
CA SER A 55 -1.95 11.86 2.36
C SER A 55 -1.19 11.07 3.43
N ILE A 56 -1.04 9.75 3.25
CA ILE A 56 -0.27 8.90 4.17
C ILE A 56 1.17 9.41 4.33
N ILE A 57 1.90 9.57 3.22
CA ILE A 57 3.34 9.92 3.28
C ILE A 57 3.59 11.37 3.69
N LEU A 58 2.58 12.25 3.57
CA LEU A 58 2.66 13.61 4.10
C LEU A 58 2.58 13.61 5.63
N GLU A 59 1.66 12.82 6.19
CA GLU A 59 1.42 12.70 7.64
C GLU A 59 2.45 11.82 8.35
N ASN A 60 3.01 10.83 7.66
CA ASN A 60 3.90 9.81 8.24
C ASN A 60 5.25 9.79 7.52
N GLN A 61 6.31 10.26 8.18
CA GLN A 61 7.64 10.42 7.56
C GLN A 61 8.33 9.10 7.20
N ASN A 62 7.98 8.01 7.90
CA ASN A 62 8.67 6.72 7.76
C ASN A 62 7.82 5.68 7.01
N ILE A 63 6.82 6.11 6.25
CA ILE A 63 5.95 5.20 5.50
C ILE A 63 6.15 5.40 4.01
N GLU A 64 6.29 4.30 3.29
CA GLU A 64 6.20 4.22 1.85
C GLU A 64 4.96 3.43 1.44
N CYS A 65 4.42 3.78 0.26
CA CYS A 65 3.27 3.13 -0.33
C CYS A 65 3.64 2.55 -1.68
N ILE A 66 3.21 1.31 -1.93
CA ILE A 66 3.33 0.65 -3.23
C ILE A 66 1.92 0.37 -3.75
N ILE A 67 1.64 0.80 -4.98
CA ILE A 67 0.38 0.57 -5.66
C ILE A 67 0.59 -0.50 -6.73
N TYR A 68 -0.13 -1.59 -6.58
CA TYR A 68 -0.13 -2.73 -7.48
C TYR A 68 -1.39 -2.75 -8.34
N GLY A 69 -1.21 -3.08 -9.61
CA GLY A 69 -2.28 -3.49 -10.51
C GLY A 69 -2.48 -5.01 -10.49
N SER A 70 -3.21 -5.51 -11.48
CA SER A 70 -3.43 -6.95 -11.65
C SER A 70 -2.11 -7.73 -11.78
N ASN A 71 -2.09 -8.97 -11.29
CA ASN A 71 -0.91 -9.85 -11.27
C ASN A 71 0.30 -9.27 -10.52
N GLU A 72 0.05 -8.54 -9.42
CA GLU A 72 1.11 -7.96 -8.57
C GLU A 72 2.05 -7.00 -9.31
N LYS A 73 1.62 -6.47 -10.47
CA LYS A 73 2.41 -5.51 -11.23
C LYS A 73 2.49 -4.20 -10.46
N VAL A 74 3.69 -3.79 -10.08
CA VAL A 74 3.93 -2.45 -9.51
C VAL A 74 3.57 -1.39 -10.55
N LEU A 75 2.66 -0.49 -10.19
CA LEU A 75 2.27 0.67 -10.99
C LEU A 75 2.95 1.93 -10.48
N HIS A 76 2.95 2.11 -9.16
CA HIS A 76 3.55 3.27 -8.51
C HIS A 76 4.23 2.88 -7.21
N TYR A 77 5.28 3.63 -6.89
CA TYR A 77 5.96 3.64 -5.61
C TYR A 77 5.99 5.09 -5.12
N LEU A 78 5.60 5.32 -3.88
CA LEU A 78 5.58 6.63 -3.27
C LEU A 78 6.27 6.57 -1.91
N SER A 79 7.27 7.40 -1.73
CA SER A 79 7.89 7.70 -0.44
C SER A 79 8.08 9.19 -0.31
N LYS A 80 8.23 9.68 0.92
CA LYS A 80 8.49 11.09 1.16
C LYS A 80 9.85 11.45 0.56
N GLN A 81 9.87 12.41 -0.37
CA GLN A 81 11.12 12.95 -0.90
C GLN A 81 11.76 13.81 0.18
N ILE A 82 13.00 13.49 0.53
CA ILE A 82 13.84 14.21 1.51
C ILE A 82 14.32 15.52 0.89
#